data_AF-A0A962LWL0-F1
#
_entry.id   AF-A0A962LWL0-F1
#
_cell.length_a   1.000
_cell.length_b   1.000
_cell.length_c   1.000
_cell.angle_alpha   90.00
_cell.angle_beta   90.00
_cell.angle_gamma   90.00
#
_symmetry.space_group_name_H-M   'P 1'
#
loop_
_entity.id
_entity.type
_entity.pdbx_description
1 polymer ?
#
loop_
_entity_poly.entity_id
_entity_poly.type
_entity_poly.pdbx_seq_one_letter_code
_entity_poly.pdbx_strand_id
1 'polypeptide(L)'
;MPHPWKSFREWIADEEALGEVLRIKAPIKAGDPDSIVDAVPAELKAKQMAVINCPGANGKMMETELRATSRYLHSLPKNPIGLIENPINNRPDIPVVINPWATRERTLRMCGCSTKQELAQKIKHLKDNLIDPVVIDRKNAPCKEVVILGDDIDAYKHLPRNWVEFETVPWSPCGGGEWIIYDEATDTHDLGIWRSG
;
A
#
# COMPACT_ATOMS: atom_id res chain seq x y z
N MET A 1 -23.99 -6.52 -2.84
CA MET A 1 -23.77 -7.64 -1.91
C MET A 1 -23.10 -7.11 -0.65
N PRO A 2 -23.33 -7.70 0.55
CA PRO A 2 -22.51 -7.38 1.72
C PRO A 2 -21.03 -7.63 1.38
N HIS A 3 -20.14 -6.83 1.94
CA HIS A 3 -18.70 -6.98 1.74
C HIS A 3 -18.28 -8.33 2.35
N PRO A 4 -17.78 -9.29 1.55
CA PRO A 4 -17.62 -10.65 2.02
C PRO A 4 -16.36 -10.85 2.87
N TRP A 5 -15.44 -9.89 2.87
CA TRP A 5 -14.16 -9.99 3.56
C TRP A 5 -14.11 -9.10 4.80
N LYS A 6 -13.53 -9.62 5.86
CA LYS A 6 -13.21 -8.91 7.11
C LYS A 6 -11.76 -8.45 7.16
N SER A 7 -10.93 -8.93 6.24
CA SER A 7 -9.51 -8.56 6.18
C SER A 7 -8.96 -8.59 4.75
N PHE A 8 -7.84 -7.89 4.57
CA PHE A 8 -7.08 -7.93 3.31
C PHE A 8 -6.62 -9.35 2.95
N ARG A 9 -6.28 -10.18 3.95
CA ARG A 9 -5.84 -11.57 3.74
C ARG A 9 -6.96 -12.44 3.17
N GLU A 10 -8.17 -12.30 3.70
CA GLU A 10 -9.35 -13.02 3.19
C GLU A 10 -9.64 -12.62 1.74
N TRP A 11 -9.57 -11.32 1.42
CA TRP A 11 -9.76 -10.84 0.05
C TRP A 11 -8.70 -11.38 -0.91
N ILE A 12 -7.42 -11.37 -0.52
CA ILE A 12 -6.34 -11.92 -1.34
C ILE A 12 -6.53 -13.43 -1.57
N ALA A 13 -6.99 -14.19 -0.57
CA ALA A 13 -7.25 -15.62 -0.73
C ALA A 13 -8.36 -15.90 -1.77
N ASP A 14 -9.42 -15.10 -1.78
CA ASP A 14 -10.48 -15.21 -2.77
C ASP A 14 -10.00 -14.80 -4.18
N GLU A 15 -9.24 -13.71 -4.30
CA GLU A 15 -8.63 -13.34 -5.59
C GLU A 15 -7.64 -14.42 -6.09
N GLU A 16 -6.93 -15.09 -5.17
CA GLU A 16 -6.07 -16.23 -5.51
C GLU A 16 -6.89 -17.42 -6.04
N ALA A 17 -8.02 -17.74 -5.42
CA ALA A 17 -8.92 -18.79 -5.90
C ALA A 17 -9.53 -18.48 -7.28
N LEU A 18 -9.62 -17.19 -7.65
CA LEU A 18 -10.05 -16.74 -8.98
C LEU A 18 -8.92 -16.74 -10.04
N GLY A 19 -7.70 -17.11 -9.64
CA GLY A 19 -6.52 -17.05 -10.49
C GLY A 19 -6.05 -15.62 -10.80
N GLU A 20 -6.39 -14.66 -9.93
CA GLU A 20 -6.03 -13.24 -10.06
C GLU A 20 -4.74 -12.89 -9.29
N VAL A 21 -4.14 -13.86 -8.59
CA VAL A 21 -2.90 -13.71 -7.82
C VAL A 21 -1.78 -14.55 -8.43
N LEU A 22 -0.63 -13.93 -8.65
CA LEU A 22 0.61 -14.58 -9.02
C LEU A 22 1.56 -14.61 -7.82
N ARG A 23 1.84 -15.80 -7.29
CA ARG A 23 2.88 -16.01 -6.28
C ARG A 23 4.26 -15.99 -6.90
N ILE A 24 5.10 -15.06 -6.46
CA ILE A 24 6.46 -14.85 -6.95
C ILE A 24 7.43 -15.36 -5.88
N LYS A 25 8.01 -16.53 -6.14
CA LYS A 25 9.02 -17.17 -5.26
C LYS A 25 10.45 -16.73 -5.54
N ALA A 26 10.68 -16.21 -6.75
CA ALA A 26 11.96 -15.64 -7.12
C ALA A 26 12.29 -14.47 -6.17
N PRO A 27 13.57 -14.30 -5.78
CA PRO A 27 13.99 -13.14 -5.00
C PRO A 27 13.70 -11.86 -5.78
N ILE A 28 13.10 -10.86 -5.14
CA ILE A 28 12.82 -9.55 -5.73
C ILE A 28 13.39 -8.46 -4.82
N LYS A 29 14.33 -7.65 -5.32
CA LYS A 29 14.88 -6.49 -4.62
C LYS A 29 13.79 -5.44 -4.36
N ALA A 30 13.54 -5.16 -3.09
CA ALA A 30 12.51 -4.24 -2.61
C ALA A 30 13.11 -2.95 -2.04
N GLY A 31 14.01 -2.33 -2.80
CA GLY A 31 14.73 -1.10 -2.39
C GLY A 31 16.03 -1.41 -1.66
N ASP A 32 17.16 -1.15 -2.33
CA ASP A 32 18.49 -1.29 -1.76
C ASP A 32 18.97 0.04 -1.12
N PRO A 33 19.09 0.12 0.22
CA PRO A 33 19.53 1.34 0.91
C PRO A 33 20.95 1.80 0.54
N ASP A 34 21.81 0.90 0.06
CA ASP A 34 23.18 1.23 -0.32
C ASP A 34 23.27 1.81 -1.74
N SER A 35 22.14 1.87 -2.46
CA SER A 35 22.05 2.29 -3.87
C SER A 35 21.35 3.65 -4.09
N ILE A 36 21.19 4.45 -3.03
CA ILE A 36 20.43 5.70 -3.10
C ILE A 36 21.10 6.71 -4.03
N VAL A 37 20.39 7.10 -5.09
CA VAL A 37 20.81 8.13 -6.05
C VAL A 37 19.77 9.25 -6.16
N ASP A 38 20.15 10.39 -6.74
CA ASP A 38 19.18 11.40 -7.18
C ASP A 38 18.33 10.81 -8.32
N ALA A 39 17.01 10.77 -8.14
CA ALA A 39 16.07 10.35 -9.17
C ALA A 39 15.92 11.39 -10.29
N VAL A 40 16.32 12.63 -10.01
CA VAL A 40 16.37 13.72 -10.98
C VAL A 40 17.80 13.91 -11.45
N PRO A 41 18.10 13.77 -12.75
CA PRO A 41 19.41 14.10 -13.30
C PRO A 41 19.83 15.53 -12.92
N ALA A 42 21.10 15.72 -12.60
CA ALA A 42 21.62 16.98 -12.04
C ALA A 42 21.29 18.19 -12.94
N GLU A 43 21.32 18.00 -14.26
CA GLU A 43 21.02 18.98 -15.28
C GLU A 43 19.54 19.39 -15.35
N LEU A 44 18.63 18.54 -14.86
CA LEU A 44 17.18 18.81 -14.83
C LEU A 44 16.70 19.36 -13.47
N LYS A 45 17.55 19.29 -12.43
CA LYS A 45 17.17 19.61 -11.05
C LYS A 45 16.61 21.02 -10.88
N ALA A 46 17.25 22.04 -11.48
CA ALA A 46 16.79 23.42 -11.39
C ALA A 46 15.42 23.63 -12.07
N LYS A 47 15.21 22.99 -13.23
CA LYS A 47 13.94 23.05 -13.96
C LYS A 47 12.83 22.31 -13.22
N GLN A 48 13.14 21.15 -12.64
CA GLN A 48 12.20 20.36 -11.86
C GLN A 48 11.80 21.10 -10.57
N MET A 49 12.74 21.74 -9.89
CA MET A 49 12.47 22.56 -8.70
C MET A 49 11.58 23.78 -8.99
N ALA A 50 11.73 24.40 -10.16
CA ALA A 50 10.86 25.50 -10.58
C ALA A 50 9.40 25.06 -10.81
N VAL A 51 9.15 23.77 -11.08
CA VAL A 51 7.81 23.22 -11.35
C VAL A 51 7.19 22.61 -10.10
N ILE A 52 7.95 21.83 -9.32
CA ILE A 52 7.43 21.06 -8.18
C ILE A 52 7.26 21.93 -6.92
N ASN A 53 8.04 23.02 -6.80
CA ASN A 53 8.00 23.95 -5.65
C ASN A 53 8.03 23.25 -4.27
N CYS A 54 8.63 22.06 -4.19
CA CYS A 54 8.80 21.29 -2.96
C CYS A 54 10.26 20.83 -2.87
N PRO A 55 11.12 21.54 -2.11
CA PRO A 55 12.54 21.21 -1.97
C PRO A 55 12.81 19.80 -1.40
N GLY A 56 11.85 19.22 -0.67
CA GLY A 56 11.91 17.84 -0.17
C GLY A 56 11.69 16.80 -1.28
N ALA A 57 10.95 17.13 -2.33
CA ALA A 57 10.67 16.26 -3.48
C ALA A 57 11.82 16.24 -4.51
N ASN A 58 13.06 16.48 -4.07
CA ASN A 58 14.26 16.30 -4.89
C ASN A 58 14.49 14.83 -5.27
N GLY A 59 13.65 13.92 -4.74
CA GLY A 59 13.42 12.57 -5.24
C GLY A 59 14.68 11.74 -5.14
N LYS A 60 14.92 11.13 -3.98
CA LYS A 60 15.94 10.08 -3.90
C LYS A 60 15.32 8.77 -4.36
N MET A 61 16.10 7.92 -5.02
CA MET A 61 15.63 6.59 -5.36
C MET A 61 16.67 5.53 -5.03
N MET A 62 16.19 4.44 -4.43
CA MET A 62 16.93 3.19 -4.33
C MET A 62 16.70 2.36 -5.59
N GLU A 63 17.68 1.53 -5.93
CA GLU A 63 17.51 0.42 -6.84
C GLU A 63 16.43 -0.52 -6.29
N THR A 64 15.44 -0.84 -7.13
CA THR A 64 14.32 -1.71 -6.78
C THR A 64 13.82 -2.44 -8.02
N GLU A 65 13.53 -3.73 -7.88
CA GLU A 65 12.94 -4.55 -8.93
C GLU A 65 11.41 -4.45 -8.93
N LEU A 66 10.80 -3.99 -7.83
CA LEU A 66 9.35 -3.87 -7.69
C LEU A 66 8.70 -3.09 -8.83
N ARG A 67 9.41 -2.09 -9.41
CA ARG A 67 8.93 -1.27 -10.55
C ARG A 67 8.74 -2.13 -11.78
N ALA A 68 9.80 -2.85 -12.14
CA ALA A 68 9.82 -3.71 -13.30
C ALA A 68 8.84 -4.87 -13.10
N THR A 69 8.77 -5.44 -11.90
CA THR A 69 7.80 -6.48 -11.56
C THR A 69 6.36 -5.97 -11.70
N SER A 70 6.03 -4.81 -11.13
CA SER A 70 4.69 -4.21 -11.25
C SER A 70 4.33 -3.94 -12.71
N ARG A 71 5.25 -3.35 -13.49
CA ARG A 71 5.07 -3.12 -14.93
C ARG A 71 4.84 -4.43 -15.68
N TYR A 72 5.57 -5.50 -15.34
CA TYR A 72 5.38 -6.81 -15.93
C TYR A 72 4.00 -7.37 -15.60
N LEU A 73 3.54 -7.28 -14.34
CA LEU A 73 2.19 -7.70 -13.97
C LEU A 73 1.11 -6.96 -14.78
N HIS A 74 1.28 -5.65 -15.04
CA HIS A 74 0.39 -4.88 -15.92
C HIS A 74 0.42 -5.30 -17.39
N SER A 75 1.44 -6.05 -17.82
CA SER A 75 1.53 -6.59 -19.18
C SER A 75 0.85 -7.96 -19.32
N LEU A 76 0.55 -8.63 -18.20
CA LEU A 76 -0.09 -9.93 -18.19
C LEU A 76 -1.61 -9.82 -18.30
N PRO A 77 -2.30 -10.84 -18.85
CA PRO A 77 -3.75 -10.89 -18.82
C PRO A 77 -4.30 -10.68 -17.41
N LYS A 78 -5.35 -9.86 -17.28
CA LYS A 78 -6.04 -9.52 -16.02
C LYS A 78 -5.23 -8.72 -15.00
N ASN A 79 -4.01 -8.29 -15.32
CA ASN A 79 -3.15 -7.50 -14.42
C ASN A 79 -3.10 -8.11 -13.00
N PRO A 80 -2.57 -9.33 -12.83
CA PRO A 80 -2.66 -10.07 -11.57
C PRO A 80 -2.00 -9.31 -10.42
N ILE A 81 -2.46 -9.62 -9.20
CA ILE A 81 -1.81 -9.22 -7.96
C ILE A 81 -0.49 -9.98 -7.85
N GLY A 82 0.61 -9.29 -7.57
CA GLY A 82 1.89 -9.94 -7.26
C GLY A 82 2.01 -10.17 -5.76
N LEU A 83 2.13 -11.43 -5.34
CA LEU A 83 2.50 -11.79 -3.96
C LEU A 83 3.97 -12.25 -3.97
N ILE A 84 4.87 -11.37 -3.54
CA ILE A 84 6.31 -11.62 -3.48
C ILE A 84 6.63 -12.29 -2.14
N GLU A 85 7.00 -13.57 -2.20
CA GLU A 85 7.28 -14.38 -1.00
C GLU A 85 8.72 -14.22 -0.50
N ASN A 86 9.62 -13.69 -1.35
CA ASN A 86 11.03 -13.51 -1.04
C ASN A 86 11.52 -12.09 -1.39
N PRO A 87 11.11 -11.06 -0.63
CA PRO A 87 11.59 -9.70 -0.86
C PRO A 87 13.01 -9.51 -0.31
N ILE A 88 13.96 -9.14 -1.18
CA ILE A 88 15.36 -8.83 -0.83
C ILE A 88 15.46 -7.38 -0.36
N ASN A 89 16.37 -7.11 0.58
CA ASN A 89 16.54 -5.80 1.24
C ASN A 89 15.26 -5.35 1.94
N ASN A 90 14.57 -6.29 2.58
CA ASN A 90 13.29 -6.09 3.25
C ASN A 90 13.14 -7.09 4.42
N ARG A 91 12.00 -7.09 5.11
CA ARG A 91 11.67 -8.15 6.07
C ARG A 91 11.44 -9.49 5.36
N PRO A 92 12.28 -10.51 5.60
CA PRO A 92 12.18 -11.79 4.89
C PRO A 92 10.96 -12.62 5.29
N ASP A 93 10.34 -12.31 6.43
CA ASP A 93 9.18 -13.01 6.96
C ASP A 93 7.84 -12.32 6.64
N ILE A 94 7.87 -11.15 6.02
CA ILE A 94 6.68 -10.43 5.55
C ILE A 94 6.69 -10.41 4.03
N PRO A 95 5.72 -11.06 3.35
CA PRO A 95 5.60 -10.97 1.91
C PRO A 95 5.18 -9.56 1.48
N VAL A 96 5.58 -9.18 0.26
CA VAL A 96 5.19 -7.89 -0.34
C VAL A 96 4.07 -8.12 -1.35
N VAL A 97 2.96 -7.39 -1.19
CA VAL A 97 1.86 -7.38 -2.16
C VAL A 97 1.97 -6.14 -3.04
N ILE A 98 1.99 -6.35 -4.35
CA ILE A 98 1.94 -5.28 -5.36
C ILE A 98 0.78 -5.49 -6.32
N ASN A 99 0.37 -4.40 -6.97
CA ASN A 99 -0.70 -4.40 -7.97
C ASN A 99 -2.11 -4.88 -7.49
N PRO A 100 -2.54 -4.66 -6.23
CA PRO A 100 -3.81 -5.20 -5.76
C PRO A 100 -5.04 -4.53 -6.40
N TRP A 101 -4.96 -3.28 -6.89
CA TRP A 101 -6.12 -2.56 -7.47
C TRP A 101 -6.03 -2.36 -9.00
N ALA A 102 -5.32 -3.24 -9.69
CA ALA A 102 -4.92 -3.05 -11.10
C ALA A 102 -6.06 -3.02 -12.14
N THR A 103 -7.26 -3.45 -11.76
CA THR A 103 -8.41 -3.56 -12.67
C THR A 103 -9.67 -2.97 -12.05
N ARG A 104 -10.58 -2.53 -12.94
CA ARG A 104 -11.88 -1.99 -12.53
C ARG A 104 -12.71 -3.07 -11.87
N GLU A 105 -12.73 -4.25 -12.47
CA GLU A 105 -13.52 -5.41 -12.05
C GLU A 105 -13.13 -5.83 -10.64
N ARG A 106 -11.83 -5.89 -10.34
CA ARG A 106 -11.31 -6.21 -9.02
C ARG A 106 -11.66 -5.14 -7.99
N THR A 107 -11.51 -3.87 -8.34
CA THR A 107 -11.92 -2.74 -7.46
C THR A 107 -13.42 -2.79 -7.16
N LEU A 108 -14.26 -3.08 -8.16
CA LEU A 108 -15.70 -3.22 -7.98
C LEU A 108 -16.05 -4.41 -7.07
N ARG A 109 -15.42 -5.58 -7.29
CA ARG A 109 -15.56 -6.76 -6.42
C ARG A 109 -15.19 -6.42 -4.99
N MET A 110 -14.04 -5.78 -4.77
CA MET A 110 -13.60 -5.31 -3.46
C MET A 110 -14.68 -4.44 -2.81
N CYS A 111 -15.32 -3.54 -3.54
CA CYS A 111 -16.42 -2.73 -3.00
C CYS A 111 -17.76 -3.49 -2.83
N GLY A 112 -17.84 -4.78 -3.16
CA GLY A 112 -19.07 -5.58 -3.15
C GLY A 112 -20.08 -5.20 -4.23
N CYS A 113 -19.58 -4.69 -5.36
CA CYS A 113 -20.33 -4.19 -6.50
C CYS A 113 -19.92 -4.93 -7.79
N SER A 114 -20.83 -5.04 -8.75
CA SER A 114 -20.57 -5.59 -10.08
C SER A 114 -20.45 -4.50 -11.15
N THR A 115 -21.01 -3.31 -10.90
CA THR A 115 -21.02 -2.20 -11.85
C THR A 115 -20.61 -0.87 -11.21
N LYS A 116 -20.17 0.08 -12.05
CA LYS A 116 -19.87 1.45 -11.59
C LYS A 116 -21.12 2.13 -11.02
N GLN A 117 -22.28 1.86 -11.60
CA GLN A 117 -23.57 2.42 -11.20
C GLN A 117 -23.95 1.95 -9.79
N GLU A 118 -23.80 0.66 -9.51
CA GLU A 118 -23.99 0.12 -8.15
C GLU A 118 -23.03 0.76 -7.15
N LEU A 119 -21.75 0.91 -7.51
CA LEU A 119 -20.78 1.59 -6.64
C LEU A 119 -21.20 3.03 -6.35
N ALA A 120 -21.62 3.79 -7.37
CA ALA A 120 -22.07 5.17 -7.20
C ALA A 120 -23.33 5.27 -6.32
N GLN A 121 -24.29 4.35 -6.50
CA GLN A 121 -25.48 4.27 -5.65
C GLN A 121 -25.12 3.91 -4.20
N LYS A 122 -24.20 2.98 -4.00
CA LYS A 122 -23.72 2.57 -2.67
C LYS A 122 -23.00 3.72 -1.96
N ILE A 123 -22.12 4.45 -2.64
CA ILE A 123 -21.46 5.65 -2.11
C ILE A 123 -22.49 6.72 -1.75
N LYS A 124 -23.50 6.96 -2.61
CA LYS A 124 -24.57 7.92 -2.31
C LYS A 124 -25.34 7.51 -1.05
N HIS A 125 -25.70 6.23 -0.92
CA HIS A 125 -26.40 5.73 0.26
C HIS A 125 -25.56 5.87 1.54
N LEU A 126 -24.26 5.56 1.48
CA LEU A 126 -23.34 5.64 2.62
C LEU A 126 -23.20 7.06 3.19
N LYS A 127 -23.40 8.12 2.40
CA LYS A 127 -23.34 9.51 2.90
C LYS A 127 -24.28 9.76 4.07
N ASP A 128 -25.44 9.13 4.06
CA ASP A 128 -26.49 9.30 5.07
C ASP A 128 -26.65 8.07 5.97
N ASN A 129 -25.88 7.00 5.72
CA ASN A 129 -26.03 5.68 6.35
C ASN A 129 -24.66 5.10 6.71
N LEU A 130 -23.84 5.88 7.41
CA LEU A 130 -22.57 5.40 7.94
C LEU A 130 -22.83 4.38 9.05
N ILE A 131 -21.93 3.41 9.16
CA ILE A 131 -21.94 2.39 10.21
C ILE A 131 -20.74 2.69 11.10
N ASP A 132 -21.00 2.94 12.38
CA ASP A 132 -19.93 3.19 13.34
C ASP A 132 -19.04 1.95 13.51
N PRO A 133 -17.71 2.13 13.63
CA PRO A 133 -16.81 1.04 13.91
C PRO A 133 -17.09 0.43 15.29
N VAL A 134 -16.91 -0.88 15.39
CA VAL A 134 -17.04 -1.60 16.66
C VAL A 134 -15.68 -1.80 17.28
N VAL A 135 -15.51 -1.36 18.52
CA VAL A 135 -14.30 -1.63 19.31
C VAL A 135 -14.28 -3.11 19.72
N ILE A 136 -13.17 -3.78 19.45
CA ILE A 136 -12.96 -5.18 19.81
C ILE A 136 -11.88 -5.34 20.89
N ASP A 137 -11.93 -6.45 21.63
CA ASP A 137 -10.87 -6.83 22.56
C ASP A 137 -9.53 -6.99 21.83
N ARG A 138 -8.45 -6.50 22.45
CA ARG A 138 -7.08 -6.59 21.94
C ARG A 138 -6.69 -8.02 21.54
N LYS A 139 -7.11 -9.04 22.28
CA LYS A 139 -6.78 -10.45 21.98
C LYS A 139 -7.39 -10.94 20.66
N ASN A 140 -8.42 -10.24 20.17
CA ASN A 140 -9.09 -10.51 18.91
C ASN A 140 -8.57 -9.63 17.76
N ALA A 141 -7.52 -8.82 17.98
CA ALA A 141 -6.95 -7.91 16.99
C ALA A 141 -5.59 -8.42 16.47
N PRO A 142 -5.54 -9.08 15.29
CA PRO A 142 -4.29 -9.65 14.77
C PRO A 142 -3.18 -8.61 14.56
N CYS A 143 -3.54 -7.34 14.29
CA CYS A 143 -2.58 -6.24 14.17
C CYS A 143 -1.86 -5.90 15.49
N LYS A 144 -2.23 -6.52 16.62
CA LYS A 144 -1.60 -6.35 17.94
C LYS A 144 -0.78 -7.56 18.40
N GLU A 145 -0.61 -8.58 17.54
CA GLU A 145 0.20 -9.79 17.83
C GLU A 145 1.69 -9.47 18.01
N VAL A 146 2.22 -8.55 17.22
CA VAL A 146 3.61 -8.08 17.31
C VAL A 146 3.61 -6.60 17.69
N VAL A 147 4.33 -6.26 18.76
CA VAL A 147 4.50 -4.88 19.22
C VAL A 147 5.98 -4.60 19.42
N ILE A 148 6.45 -3.48 18.86
CA ILE A 148 7.80 -2.98 18.99
C ILE A 148 7.70 -1.63 19.69
N LEU A 149 8.50 -1.41 20.74
CA LEU A 149 8.34 -0.26 21.65
C LEU A 149 9.63 0.54 21.78
N GLY A 150 9.50 1.85 21.99
CA GLY A 150 10.59 2.73 22.39
C GLY A 150 11.83 2.61 21.51
N ASP A 151 12.98 2.41 22.15
CA ASP A 151 14.29 2.35 21.51
C ASP A 151 14.50 1.08 20.66
N ASP A 152 13.61 0.08 20.75
CA ASP A 152 13.64 -1.09 19.86
C ASP A 152 13.13 -0.74 18.45
N ILE A 153 12.53 0.43 18.23
CA ILE A 153 12.00 0.81 16.92
C ILE A 153 13.16 1.16 15.97
N ASP A 154 13.44 0.24 15.05
CA ASP A 154 14.24 0.50 13.85
C ASP A 154 13.35 0.47 12.59
N ALA A 155 13.12 1.63 11.97
CA ALA A 155 12.30 1.77 10.78
C ALA A 155 12.90 1.06 9.54
N TYR A 156 14.22 0.93 9.45
CA TYR A 156 14.88 0.23 8.34
C TYR A 156 14.76 -1.29 8.47
N LYS A 157 14.61 -1.80 9.69
CA LYS A 157 14.45 -3.23 9.96
C LYS A 157 12.98 -3.66 10.03
N HIS A 158 12.13 -2.83 10.62
CA HIS A 158 10.78 -3.26 11.03
C HIS A 158 9.68 -2.89 10.04
N LEU A 159 9.84 -1.83 9.26
CA LEU A 159 8.85 -1.43 8.27
C LEU A 159 9.13 -2.13 6.94
N PRO A 160 8.18 -2.91 6.40
CA PRO A 160 8.36 -3.52 5.09
C PRO A 160 8.40 -2.43 4.01
N ARG A 161 9.34 -2.58 3.06
CA ARG A 161 9.48 -1.69 1.91
C ARG A 161 8.68 -2.24 0.73
N ASN A 162 7.71 -1.49 0.24
CA ASN A 162 6.79 -1.98 -0.78
C ASN A 162 6.59 -1.00 -1.94
N TRP A 163 7.49 -0.02 -2.12
CA TRP A 163 7.35 0.96 -3.20
C TRP A 163 8.50 1.02 -4.24
N VAL A 164 8.07 1.58 -5.37
CA VAL A 164 8.56 1.69 -6.72
C VAL A 164 8.98 3.12 -7.16
N GLU A 165 9.36 4.06 -6.27
CA GLU A 165 9.89 5.43 -6.56
C GLU A 165 9.86 6.46 -5.40
N PHE A 166 10.85 7.37 -5.42
CA PHE A 166 10.97 8.75 -4.88
C PHE A 166 11.27 9.10 -3.42
N GLU A 167 11.62 8.23 -2.47
CA GLU A 167 12.05 8.74 -1.15
C GLU A 167 13.16 7.90 -0.48
N THR A 168 13.86 8.51 0.48
CA THR A 168 14.87 7.82 1.34
C THR A 168 14.25 6.98 2.46
N VAL A 169 12.93 7.02 2.59
CA VAL A 169 12.15 6.35 3.62
C VAL A 169 11.40 5.10 3.10
N PRO A 170 11.12 4.12 3.97
CA PRO A 170 10.18 3.05 3.66
C PRO A 170 8.79 3.63 3.36
N TRP A 171 8.32 3.46 2.13
CA TRP A 171 6.98 3.91 1.73
C TRP A 171 6.06 2.73 1.42
N SER A 172 4.80 2.83 1.86
CA SER A 172 3.69 1.93 1.54
C SER A 172 2.52 2.68 0.89
N PRO A 173 2.09 2.30 -0.33
CA PRO A 173 0.98 2.95 -1.04
C PRO A 173 -0.32 3.00 -0.27
N CYS A 174 -0.57 1.90 0.41
CA CYS A 174 -1.85 1.45 0.89
C CYS A 174 -1.50 0.39 1.93
N GLY A 175 -1.71 0.74 3.19
CA GLY A 175 -1.26 0.06 4.40
C GLY A 175 -0.37 0.92 5.31
N GLY A 176 0.43 1.83 4.74
CA GLY A 176 1.26 2.79 5.51
C GLY A 176 0.97 4.25 5.18
N GLY A 177 -0.12 4.49 4.46
CA GLY A 177 -0.64 5.82 4.17
C GLY A 177 -1.97 6.10 4.87
N GLU A 178 -2.59 5.12 5.54
CA GLU A 178 -3.82 5.33 6.30
C GLU A 178 -3.48 5.91 7.67
N TRP A 179 -3.83 7.18 7.86
CA TRP A 179 -3.66 7.89 9.12
C TRP A 179 -5.00 7.98 9.82
N ILE A 180 -5.02 7.54 11.07
CA ILE A 180 -6.14 7.81 11.99
C ILE A 180 -5.70 8.98 12.87
N ILE A 181 -6.41 10.09 12.76
CA ILE A 181 -6.17 11.30 13.55
C ILE A 181 -7.37 11.50 14.46
N TYR A 182 -7.12 11.86 15.72
CA TYR A 182 -8.14 12.22 16.69
C TYR A 182 -7.94 13.67 17.15
N ASP A 183 -9.00 14.47 17.11
CA ASP A 183 -9.02 15.83 17.65
C ASP A 183 -9.82 15.86 18.97
N GLU A 184 -9.10 16.01 20.08
CA GLU A 184 -9.68 16.08 21.43
C GLU A 184 -10.63 17.26 21.63
N ALA A 185 -10.41 18.39 20.93
CA ALA A 185 -11.22 19.59 21.12
C ALA A 185 -12.63 19.44 20.53
N THR A 186 -12.75 18.64 19.47
CA THR A 186 -14.02 18.39 18.76
C THR A 186 -14.57 16.98 18.96
N ASP A 187 -13.82 16.10 19.61
CA ASP A 187 -14.10 14.68 19.77
C ASP A 187 -14.34 13.98 18.41
N THR A 188 -13.54 14.33 17.40
CA THR A 188 -13.68 13.80 16.04
C THR A 188 -12.49 12.94 15.63
N HIS A 189 -12.77 11.91 14.83
CA HIS A 189 -11.77 11.07 14.19
C HIS A 189 -11.78 11.31 12.68
N ASP A 190 -10.61 11.32 12.07
CA ASP A 190 -10.44 11.28 10.62
C ASP A 190 -9.61 10.06 10.19
N LEU A 191 -9.96 9.49 9.04
CA LEU A 191 -9.21 8.43 8.38
C LEU A 191 -8.83 8.92 6.98
N GLY A 192 -7.57 9.30 6.82
CA GLY A 192 -7.05 9.84 5.57
C GLY A 192 -5.98 8.96 4.95
N ILE A 193 -5.85 9.01 3.61
CA ILE A 193 -4.70 8.44 2.91
C ILE A 193 -3.72 9.57 2.60
N TRP A 194 -2.52 9.52 3.21
CA TRP A 194 -1.46 10.48 3.02
C TRP A 194 -0.18 9.81 2.54
N ARG A 195 0.61 10.57 1.78
CA ARG A 195 1.99 10.22 1.46
C ARG A 195 2.86 10.76 2.59
N SER A 196 3.63 9.90 3.22
CA SER A 196 4.63 10.29 4.22
C SER A 196 5.99 9.74 3.84
N GLY A 197 6.99 10.60 3.90
CA GLY A 197 8.39 10.24 3.78
C GLY A 197 9.32 11.28 4.33
#